data_AF-A0A644VUH0-F1
#
_entry.id   AF-A0A644VUH0-F1
#
_cell.length_a   1.000
_cell.length_b   1.000
_cell.length_c   1.000
_cell.angle_alpha   90.00
_cell.angle_beta   90.00
_cell.angle_gamma   90.00
#
_symmetry.space_group_name_H-M   'P 1'
#
loop_
_entity.id
_entity.type
_entity.pdbx_description
1 polymer ?
#
loop_
_entity_poly.entity_id
_entity_poly.type
_entity_poly.pdbx_seq_one_letter_code
_entity_poly.pdbx_strand_id
1 'polypeptide(L)'
;MLRLYPIEFFLRAIPESFIVIFAIYIFSKTEINKKRYLITSITFSLIIYIVRMLPISYGVHMILSVLFLLFIMAYYNKLDVINAIKSIILVYLIQLISEAINVLMLNFMKFDLETLLKDPISKTILGIPSLAITAIMISIFYIINKKRRKLKKI
;
A
#
# COMPACT_ATOMS: atom_id res chain seq x y z
N MET A 1 -1.24 1.14 22.70
CA MET A 1 -1.08 -0.14 21.97
C MET A 1 -2.11 -0.16 20.85
N LEU A 2 -1.68 -0.01 19.59
CA LEU A 2 -2.58 -0.06 18.42
C LEU A 2 -2.99 -1.51 18.18
N ARG A 3 -3.94 -2.03 18.98
CA ARG A 3 -4.60 -3.29 18.66
C ARG A 3 -5.40 -3.07 17.39
N LEU A 4 -4.95 -3.65 16.27
CA LEU A 4 -5.77 -3.70 15.07
C LEU A 4 -6.99 -4.57 15.37
N TYR A 5 -8.16 -3.97 15.21
CA TYR A 5 -9.36 -4.77 15.14
C TYR A 5 -9.31 -5.60 13.85
N PRO A 6 -9.77 -6.86 13.86
CA PRO A 6 -9.85 -7.68 12.65
C PRO A 6 -10.55 -6.96 11.50
N ILE A 7 -11.50 -6.06 11.79
CA ILE A 7 -12.20 -5.24 10.81
C ILE A 7 -11.25 -4.33 10.00
N GLU A 8 -10.22 -3.77 10.64
CA GLU A 8 -9.24 -2.89 9.98
C GLU A 8 -8.35 -3.69 9.02
N PHE A 9 -8.09 -4.95 9.34
CA PHE A 9 -7.34 -5.83 8.47
C PHE A 9 -8.09 -6.07 7.15
N PHE A 10 -9.37 -6.43 7.24
CA PHE A 10 -10.18 -6.71 6.05
C PHE A 10 -10.50 -5.46 5.23
N LEU A 11 -10.85 -4.35 5.88
CA LEU A 11 -11.28 -3.12 5.20
C LEU A 11 -10.13 -2.26 4.69
N ARG A 12 -8.95 -2.34 5.29
CA ARG A 12 -7.82 -1.47 4.94
C ARG A 12 -6.61 -2.25 4.47
N ALA A 13 -6.09 -3.19 5.26
CA ALA A 13 -4.83 -3.85 4.93
C ALA A 13 -4.91 -4.71 3.66
N ILE A 14 -6.03 -5.40 3.44
CA ILE A 14 -6.23 -6.19 2.20
C ILE A 14 -6.30 -5.25 0.97
N PRO A 15 -7.22 -4.28 0.87
CA PRO A 15 -7.26 -3.37 -0.28
C PRO A 15 -5.94 -2.64 -0.52
N GLU A 16 -5.29 -2.17 0.54
CA GLU A 16 -3.99 -1.50 0.47
C GLU A 16 -2.92 -2.41 -0.15
N SER A 17 -2.85 -3.67 0.27
CA SER A 17 -1.89 -4.63 -0.28
C SER A 17 -2.08 -4.84 -1.78
N PHE A 18 -3.33 -4.99 -2.24
CA PHE A 18 -3.62 -5.12 -3.67
C PHE A 18 -3.17 -3.87 -4.45
N ILE A 19 -3.48 -2.68 -3.94
CA ILE A 19 -3.09 -1.41 -4.55
C ILE A 19 -1.56 -1.30 -4.65
N VAL A 20 -0.84 -1.62 -3.57
CA VAL A 20 0.63 -1.57 -3.51
C VAL A 20 1.25 -2.52 -4.51
N ILE A 21 0.84 -3.79 -4.53
CA ILE A 21 1.37 -4.77 -5.49
C ILE A 21 1.07 -4.33 -6.92
N PHE A 22 -0.14 -3.86 -7.20
CA PHE A 22 -0.54 -3.39 -8.54
C PHE A 22 0.35 -2.24 -9.01
N ALA A 23 0.61 -1.28 -8.14
CA ALA A 23 1.48 -0.15 -8.42
C ALA A 23 2.93 -0.58 -8.67
N ILE A 24 3.44 -1.57 -7.94
CA ILE A 24 4.78 -2.09 -8.18
C ILE A 24 4.90 -2.66 -9.59
N TYR A 25 3.93 -3.47 -10.05
CA TYR A 25 3.92 -3.98 -11.44
C TYR A 25 3.92 -2.85 -12.47
N ILE A 26 3.19 -1.76 -12.20
CA ILE A 26 3.10 -0.60 -13.09
C ILE A 26 4.41 0.16 -13.17
N PHE A 27 5.05 0.41 -12.03
CA PHE A 27 6.29 1.19 -11.95
C PHE A 27 7.52 0.40 -12.38
N SER A 28 7.53 -0.91 -12.14
CA SER A 28 8.54 -1.82 -12.70
C SER A 28 8.34 -2.03 -14.21
N LYS A 29 7.19 -1.59 -14.75
CA LYS A 29 6.77 -1.76 -16.15
C LYS A 29 6.71 -3.23 -16.55
N THR A 30 6.17 -4.05 -15.67
CA THR A 30 6.07 -5.49 -15.89
C THR A 30 4.63 -5.90 -16.11
N GLU A 31 4.40 -6.82 -17.03
CA GLU A 31 3.06 -7.34 -17.26
C GLU A 31 2.53 -8.06 -16.02
N ILE A 32 1.25 -7.82 -15.74
CA ILE A 32 0.60 -8.35 -14.55
C ILE A 32 0.20 -9.80 -14.81
N ASN A 33 0.91 -10.73 -14.17
CA ASN A 33 0.46 -12.11 -14.08
C ASN A 33 -0.62 -12.24 -13.01
N LYS A 34 -1.87 -12.47 -13.42
CA LYS A 34 -3.03 -12.54 -12.51
C LYS A 34 -2.84 -13.50 -11.34
N LYS A 35 -2.25 -14.69 -11.58
CA LYS A 35 -2.02 -15.69 -10.52
C LYS A 35 -1.01 -15.18 -9.50
N ARG A 36 0.14 -14.70 -9.98
CA ARG A 36 1.20 -14.19 -9.09
C ARG A 36 0.72 -12.97 -8.31
N TYR A 37 0.06 -12.03 -8.99
CA TYR A 37 -0.55 -10.84 -8.39
C TYR A 37 -1.50 -11.16 -7.23
N LEU A 38 -2.40 -12.13 -7.42
CA LEU A 38 -3.36 -12.53 -6.40
C LEU A 38 -2.64 -13.14 -5.19
N ILE A 39 -1.73 -14.10 -5.44
CA ILE A 39 -0.99 -14.79 -4.38
C ILE A 39 -0.14 -13.81 -3.59
N THR A 40 0.56 -12.90 -4.25
CA THR A 40 1.46 -11.94 -3.60
C THR A 40 0.69 -10.91 -2.79
N SER A 41 -0.46 -10.43 -3.29
CA SER A 41 -1.29 -9.47 -2.56
C SER A 41 -1.87 -10.07 -1.27
N ILE A 42 -2.34 -11.33 -1.32
CA ILE A 42 -2.86 -12.04 -0.13
C ILE A 42 -1.73 -12.38 0.84
N THR A 43 -0.58 -12.84 0.32
CA THR A 43 0.58 -13.16 1.18
C THR A 43 1.10 -11.92 1.87
N PHE A 44 1.16 -10.80 1.15
CA PHE A 44 1.62 -9.54 1.70
C PHE A 44 0.66 -8.97 2.74
N SER A 45 -0.66 -9.06 2.53
CA SER A 45 -1.62 -8.64 3.55
C SER A 45 -1.48 -9.45 4.84
N LEU A 46 -1.36 -10.78 4.75
CA LEU A 46 -1.10 -11.65 5.89
C LEU A 46 0.19 -11.26 6.64
N ILE A 47 1.26 -10.95 5.92
CA ILE A 47 2.52 -10.48 6.53
C ILE A 47 2.31 -9.16 7.26
N ILE A 48 1.62 -8.18 6.66
CA ILE A 48 1.33 -6.90 7.31
C ILE A 48 0.55 -7.13 8.62
N TYR A 49 -0.42 -8.05 8.61
CA TYR A 49 -1.18 -8.38 9.82
C TYR A 49 -0.29 -8.94 10.93
N ILE A 50 0.52 -9.96 10.61
CA ILE A 50 1.44 -10.59 11.56
C ILE A 50 2.45 -9.57 12.09
N VAL A 51 3.05 -8.78 11.21
CA VAL A 51 4.05 -7.77 11.58
C VAL A 51 3.47 -6.69 12.48
N ARG A 52 2.20 -6.31 12.27
CA ARG A 52 1.52 -5.34 13.15
C ARG A 52 1.02 -5.93 14.47
N MET A 53 0.89 -7.26 14.59
CA MET A 53 0.60 -7.92 15.87
C MET A 53 1.80 -7.98 16.80
N LEU A 54 3.02 -7.80 16.28
CA LEU A 54 4.23 -7.74 17.09
C LEU A 54 4.23 -6.47 17.97
N PRO A 55 4.63 -6.55 19.25
CA PRO A 55 4.67 -5.40 20.17
C PRO A 55 5.89 -4.51 19.91
N ILE A 56 6.02 -3.99 18.69
CA ILE A 56 7.16 -3.19 18.25
C ILE A 56 6.73 -1.72 18.11
N SER A 57 7.69 -0.80 18.22
CA SER A 57 7.45 0.63 18.01
C SER A 57 6.83 0.94 16.65
N TYR A 58 6.05 2.03 16.62
CA TYR A 58 5.50 2.57 15.39
C TYR A 58 6.65 2.99 14.46
N GLY A 59 6.64 2.56 13.20
CA GLY A 59 7.73 2.77 12.23
C GLY A 59 8.53 1.51 11.92
N VAL A 60 8.92 0.72 12.92
CA VAL A 60 9.71 -0.51 12.68
C VAL A 60 8.90 -1.55 11.90
N HIS A 61 7.61 -1.68 12.22
CA HIS A 61 6.69 -2.54 11.48
C HIS A 61 6.58 -2.14 9.99
N MET A 62 6.69 -0.86 9.65
CA MET A 62 6.67 -0.40 8.25
C MET A 62 7.94 -0.84 7.53
N ILE A 63 9.11 -0.61 8.13
CA ILE A 63 10.41 -1.04 7.56
C ILE A 63 10.41 -2.55 7.33
N LEU A 64 9.95 -3.32 8.33
CA LEU A 64 9.89 -4.77 8.23
C LEU A 64 8.93 -5.24 7.12
N SER A 65 7.77 -4.59 6.99
CA SER A 65 6.82 -4.88 5.91
C SER A 65 7.43 -4.60 4.53
N VAL A 66 8.14 -3.48 4.37
CA VAL A 66 8.84 -3.12 3.13
C VAL A 66 9.92 -4.14 2.78
N LEU A 67 10.67 -4.65 3.77
CA LEU A 67 11.67 -5.70 3.54
C LEU A 67 11.03 -6.99 3.03
N PHE A 68 9.96 -7.46 3.69
CA PHE A 68 9.23 -8.65 3.22
C PHE A 68 8.65 -8.46 1.81
N LEU A 69 8.11 -7.27 1.52
CA LEU A 69 7.63 -6.92 0.19
C LEU A 69 8.73 -7.04 -0.86
N LEU A 70 9.91 -6.49 -0.58
CA LEU A 70 11.06 -6.58 -1.49
C LEU A 70 11.43 -8.04 -1.76
N PHE A 71 11.49 -8.88 -0.73
CA PHE A 71 11.79 -10.32 -0.90
C PHE A 71 10.75 -11.03 -1.78
N ILE A 72 9.46 -10.80 -1.55
CA ILE A 72 8.39 -11.40 -2.36
C ILE A 72 8.49 -10.94 -3.82
N MET A 73 8.73 -9.65 -4.04
CA MET A 73 8.82 -9.09 -5.39
C MET A 73 10.07 -9.59 -6.13
N ALA A 74 11.22 -9.65 -5.47
CA ALA A 74 12.46 -10.11 -6.09
C ALA A 74 12.45 -11.63 -6.35
N TYR A 75 12.08 -12.42 -5.34
CA TYR A 75 12.22 -13.88 -5.41
C TYR A 75 11.03 -14.57 -6.08
N TYR A 76 9.81 -14.27 -5.65
CA TYR A 76 8.61 -14.94 -6.17
C TYR A 76 8.15 -14.33 -7.50
N ASN A 77 8.14 -13.00 -7.61
CA ASN A 77 7.75 -12.32 -8.84
C ASN A 77 8.88 -12.20 -9.87
N LYS A 78 10.11 -12.57 -9.51
CA LYS A 78 11.31 -12.50 -10.36
C LYS A 78 11.56 -11.10 -10.91
N LEU A 79 11.20 -10.07 -10.14
CA LEU A 79 11.54 -8.69 -10.48
C LEU A 79 13.03 -8.46 -10.19
N ASP A 80 13.69 -7.73 -11.10
CA ASP A 80 15.01 -7.16 -10.83
C ASP A 80 14.94 -6.34 -9.53
N VAL A 81 15.86 -6.63 -8.60
CA VAL A 81 15.94 -6.01 -7.28
C VAL A 81 15.96 -4.49 -7.37
N ILE A 82 16.71 -3.91 -8.31
CA ILE A 82 16.79 -2.45 -8.51
C ILE A 82 15.43 -1.89 -8.91
N ASN A 83 14.73 -2.56 -9.82
CA ASN A 83 13.40 -2.15 -10.25
C ASN A 83 12.35 -2.33 -9.16
N ALA A 84 12.46 -3.40 -8.35
CA ALA A 84 11.60 -3.62 -7.20
C ALA A 84 11.77 -2.51 -6.15
N ILE A 85 13.01 -2.18 -5.76
CA ILE A 85 13.31 -1.10 -4.81
C ILE A 85 12.75 0.24 -5.31
N LYS A 86 13.05 0.62 -6.55
CA LYS A 86 12.56 1.88 -7.14
C LYS A 86 11.03 1.96 -7.12
N SER A 87 10.37 0.87 -7.49
CA SER A 87 8.91 0.81 -7.55
C SER A 87 8.31 0.90 -6.15
N ILE A 88 8.84 0.15 -5.18
CA ILE A 88 8.38 0.16 -3.79
C ILE A 88 8.50 1.57 -3.20
N ILE A 89 9.66 2.21 -3.30
CA ILE A 89 9.87 3.57 -2.80
C ILE A 89 8.84 4.54 -3.40
N LEU A 90 8.61 4.45 -4.71
CA LEU A 90 7.70 5.35 -5.41
C LEU A 90 6.24 5.16 -4.96
N VAL A 91 5.80 3.93 -4.72
CA VAL A 91 4.46 3.63 -4.17
C VAL A 91 4.30 4.22 -2.78
N TYR A 92 5.26 3.97 -1.88
CA TYR A 92 5.17 4.48 -0.51
C TYR A 92 5.22 6.00 -0.44
N LEU A 93 5.97 6.67 -1.34
CA LEU A 93 5.94 8.13 -1.46
C LEU A 93 4.57 8.64 -1.89
N ILE A 94 3.94 8.03 -2.90
CA ILE A 94 2.57 8.38 -3.32
C ILE A 94 1.60 8.21 -2.15
N GLN A 95 1.75 7.15 -1.38
CA GLN A 95 0.86 6.85 -0.26
C GLN A 95 1.04 7.84 0.89
N LEU A 96 2.28 8.23 1.22
CA LEU A 96 2.58 9.29 2.19
C LEU A 96 1.97 10.63 1.77
N ILE A 97 2.12 11.01 0.49
CA ILE A 97 1.53 12.23 -0.06
C ILE A 97 0.00 12.17 0.02
N SER A 98 -0.60 11.02 -0.31
CA SER A 98 -2.06 10.83 -0.25
C SER A 98 -2.59 10.91 1.18
N GLU A 99 -1.86 10.39 2.15
CA GLU A 99 -2.21 10.48 3.57
C GLU A 99 -2.06 11.92 4.08
N ALA A 100 -1.01 12.64 3.68
CA ALA A 100 -0.83 14.05 4.02
C ALA A 100 -1.95 14.93 3.45
N ILE A 101 -2.33 14.74 2.18
CA ILE A 101 -3.46 15.45 1.56
C ILE A 101 -4.75 15.18 2.31
N ASN A 102 -5.00 13.92 2.70
CA ASN A 102 -6.19 13.54 3.44
C ASN A 102 -6.26 14.21 4.82
N VAL A 103 -5.15 14.24 5.56
CA VAL A 103 -5.07 14.96 6.85
C VAL A 103 -5.31 16.45 6.66
N LEU A 104 -4.74 17.06 5.62
CA LEU A 104 -4.97 18.46 5.30
C LEU A 104 -6.45 18.74 5.00
N MET A 105 -7.11 17.90 4.19
CA MET A 105 -8.54 18.03 3.89
C MET A 105 -9.41 17.96 5.15
N LEU A 106 -9.10 17.02 6.06
CA LEU A 106 -9.82 16.89 7.33
C LEU A 106 -9.64 18.11 8.23
N ASN A 107 -8.42 18.65 8.27
CA ASN A 107 -8.12 19.87 9.02
C ASN A 107 -8.89 21.09 8.45
N PHE A 108 -8.97 21.22 7.12
CA PHE A 108 -9.79 22.26 6.48
C PHE A 108 -11.28 22.15 6.81
N MET A 109 -11.79 20.93 6.99
CA MET A 109 -13.18 20.68 7.40
C MET A 109 -13.43 20.89 8.90
N LYS A 110 -12.43 21.37 9.67
CA LYS A 110 -12.49 21.60 11.13
C LYS A 110 -12.86 20.37 11.95
N PHE A 111 -12.54 19.18 11.44
CA PHE A 111 -12.66 17.98 12.24
C PHE A 111 -11.59 17.98 13.34
N ASP A 112 -12.01 17.67 14.57
CA ASP A 112 -11.08 17.58 15.69
C ASP A 112 -10.27 16.27 15.58
N LEU A 113 -9.03 16.41 15.10
CA LEU A 113 -8.12 15.30 14.83
C LEU A 113 -7.80 14.52 16.12
N GLU A 114 -7.81 15.17 17.28
CA GLU A 114 -7.46 14.53 18.56
C GLU A 114 -8.55 13.57 19.05
N THR A 115 -9.83 13.89 18.80
CA THR A 115 -10.95 13.00 19.14
C THR A 115 -11.10 11.87 18.13
N LEU A 116 -10.83 12.12 16.85
CA LEU A 116 -10.93 11.12 15.78
C LEU A 116 -9.79 10.08 15.79
N LEU A 117 -8.60 10.45 16.28
CA LEU A 117 -7.47 9.52 16.42
C LEU A 117 -7.59 8.59 17.63
N LYS A 118 -8.49 8.88 18.58
CA LYS A 118 -8.74 8.04 19.77
C LYS A 118 -9.62 6.84 19.46
N ASP A 119 -10.52 6.95 18.49
CA ASP A 119 -11.42 5.86 18.10
C ASP A 119 -10.87 5.08 16.88
N PRO A 120 -10.52 3.78 17.03
CA PRO A 120 -9.95 2.96 15.96
C PRO A 120 -10.83 2.87 14.70
N ILE A 121 -12.15 2.85 14.89
CA ILE A 121 -13.13 2.74 13.81
C ILE A 121 -13.15 4.04 13.00
N SER A 122 -13.25 5.17 13.70
CA SER A 122 -13.19 6.50 13.09
C SER A 122 -11.88 6.71 12.32
N LYS A 123 -10.74 6.31 12.90
CA LYS A 123 -9.43 6.36 12.24
C LYS A 123 -9.37 5.53 10.95
N THR A 124 -10.04 4.38 10.92
CA THR A 124 -10.08 3.51 9.74
C THR A 124 -10.93 4.11 8.63
N ILE A 125 -12.11 4.62 8.95
CA ILE A 125 -13.01 5.28 8.00
C ILE A 125 -12.31 6.49 7.37
N LEU A 126 -11.62 7.29 8.19
CA LEU A 126 -10.85 8.45 7.72
C LEU A 126 -9.64 8.06 6.87
N GLY A 127 -9.14 6.83 6.96
CA GLY A 127 -8.06 6.33 6.11
C GLY A 127 -8.54 5.81 4.75
N ILE A 128 -9.85 5.63 4.54
CA ILE A 128 -10.40 5.14 3.25
C ILE A 128 -10.21 6.16 2.11
N PRO A 129 -10.43 7.48 2.31
CA PRO A 129 -10.21 8.47 1.26
C PRO A 129 -8.76 8.50 0.76
N SER A 130 -7.76 8.35 1.64
CA SER A 130 -6.35 8.34 1.20
C SER A 130 -6.03 7.12 0.33
N LEU A 131 -6.57 5.94 0.65
CA LEU A 131 -6.47 4.75 -0.19
C LEU A 131 -7.14 4.95 -1.55
N ALA A 132 -8.31 5.60 -1.59
CA ALA A 132 -9.00 5.92 -2.83
C ALA A 132 -8.17 6.86 -3.71
N ILE A 133 -7.58 7.90 -3.14
CA ILE A 133 -6.67 8.82 -3.85
C ILE A 133 -5.49 8.05 -4.44
N THR A 134 -4.85 7.18 -3.64
CA THR A 134 -3.72 6.37 -4.08
C THR A 134 -4.13 5.44 -5.24
N ALA A 135 -5.28 4.76 -5.13
CA ALA A 135 -5.81 3.89 -6.18
C ALA A 135 -6.09 4.64 -7.49
N ILE A 136 -6.66 5.85 -7.41
CA ILE A 136 -6.93 6.71 -8.56
C ILE A 136 -5.61 7.10 -9.23
N MET A 137 -4.62 7.58 -8.47
CA MET A 137 -3.31 7.96 -9.00
C MET A 137 -2.64 6.80 -9.73
N ILE A 138 -2.62 5.61 -9.13
CA ILE A 138 -2.02 4.42 -9.73
C ILE A 138 -2.75 4.00 -11.01
N SER A 139 -4.08 4.08 -11.02
CA SER A 139 -4.90 3.76 -12.20
C SER A 139 -4.61 4.70 -13.37
N ILE A 140 -4.40 5.99 -13.11
CA ILE A 140 -3.97 6.97 -14.13
C ILE A 140 -2.60 6.58 -14.70
N PHE A 141 -1.63 6.23 -13.84
CA PHE A 141 -0.32 5.77 -14.28
C PHE A 141 -0.39 4.49 -15.14
N TYR A 142 -1.28 3.55 -14.79
CA TYR A 142 -1.50 2.34 -15.59
C TYR A 142 -1.96 2.66 -17.01
N ILE A 143 -2.96 3.53 -17.16
CA ILE A 143 -3.51 3.91 -18.47
C ILE A 143 -2.44 4.58 -19.35
N ILE A 144 -1.63 5.48 -18.77
CA ILE A 144 -0.53 6.15 -19.46
C ILE A 144 0.53 5.15 -19.93
N ASN A 145 0.94 4.21 -19.06
CA ASN A 145 1.97 3.23 -19.39
C ASN A 145 1.50 2.20 -20.43
N LYS A 146 0.22 1.80 -20.38
CA LYS A 146 -0.41 0.93 -21.38
C LYS A 146 -0.46 1.60 -22.75
N LYS A 147 -0.88 2.87 -22.81
CA LYS A 147 -0.93 3.66 -24.07
C LYS A 147 0.47 3.83 -24.69
N ARG A 148 1.51 3.88 -23.87
CA ARG A 148 2.92 3.99 -24.30
C ARG A 148 3.59 2.65 -24.63
N ARG A 149 2.90 1.50 -24.55
CA ARG A 149 3.44 0.13 -24.78
C ARG A 149 4.73 -0.17 -23.98
N LYS A 150 4.87 0.41 -22.78
CA LYS A 150 6.10 0.30 -21.98
C LYS A 150 6.17 -0.96 -21.11
N LEU A 151 5.11 -1.76 -21.04
CA LEU A 151 5.04 -2.97 -20.21
C LEU A 151 5.79 -4.13 -20.87
N LYS A 152 6.69 -4.77 -20.13
CA LYS A 152 7.52 -5.89 -20.57
C LYS A 152 7.03 -7.21 -19.94
N LYS A 153 7.11 -8.31 -20.69
CA LYS A 153 6.89 -9.67 -20.16
C LYS A 153 8.12 -10.15 -19.39
N ILE A 154 7.88 -10.81 -18.26
CA ILE A 154 8.89 -11.49 -17.42
C ILE A 154 8.48 -12.96 -17.29
#